data_AF-S0GQH5-F1
#
_entry.id   AF-S0GQH5-F1
#
_cell.length_a   1.000
_cell.length_b   1.000
_cell.length_c   1.000
_cell.angle_alpha   90.00
_cell.angle_beta   90.00
_cell.angle_gamma   90.00
#
_symmetry.space_group_name_H-M   'P 1'
#
loop_
_entity.id
_entity.type
_entity.pdbx_description
1 polymer ?
#
loop_
_entity_poly.entity_id
_entity_poly.type
_entity_poly.pdbx_seq_one_letter_code
_entity_poly.pdbx_strand_id
1 'polypeptide(L)'
;MEKKFFMIVFAAMMAMAAFTACGDDDASRTMSGGEMLKNISMVIADQADAEKLYQAEENAPNMILVADSKEAAHKLCERLIADTWDGKPRTVELPDDCGIISLAPAADESIFCTVSFTGLKSCDYPVLSLIIAPKEYLDGDNPSHYHEMREPIRVWRCGDCDWWTSAARPIGNKCGRCGSKNIIEPKRQR
;
A
#
# COMPACT_ATOMS: atom_id res chain seq x y z
N MET A 1 60.77 -10.52 -10.14
CA MET A 1 61.13 -11.79 -9.47
C MET A 1 59.84 -12.39 -8.94
N GLU A 2 59.09 -13.13 -9.75
CA GLU A 2 59.26 -14.59 -9.98
C GLU A 2 59.18 -15.43 -8.70
N LYS A 3 58.09 -16.23 -8.61
CA LYS A 3 58.02 -17.65 -8.18
C LYS A 3 56.53 -18.04 -8.20
N LYS A 4 55.99 -18.44 -9.35
CA LYS A 4 55.95 -19.80 -9.92
C LYS A 4 55.25 -20.84 -9.01
N PHE A 5 54.08 -21.24 -9.50
CA PHE A 5 53.55 -22.60 -9.59
C PHE A 5 53.53 -23.47 -8.34
N PHE A 6 52.31 -23.76 -7.85
CA PHE A 6 51.91 -25.14 -7.59
C PHE A 6 50.47 -25.35 -8.08
N MET A 7 50.36 -26.03 -9.23
CA MET A 7 49.14 -26.77 -9.58
C MET A 7 49.03 -27.94 -8.60
N ILE A 8 47.88 -28.08 -7.95
CA ILE A 8 47.43 -29.35 -7.41
C ILE A 8 46.07 -29.63 -8.04
N VAL A 9 46.09 -30.46 -9.09
CA VAL A 9 44.91 -31.17 -9.57
C VAL A 9 44.68 -32.31 -8.57
N PHE A 10 43.58 -32.22 -7.81
CA PHE A 10 43.04 -33.37 -7.10
C PHE A 10 41.65 -33.65 -7.67
N ALA A 11 41.63 -34.55 -8.64
CA ALA A 11 40.42 -35.24 -9.04
C ALA A 11 40.09 -36.27 -7.96
N ALA A 12 39.03 -36.05 -7.19
CA ALA A 12 38.41 -37.11 -6.40
C ALA A 12 36.94 -36.81 -6.11
N MET A 13 36.11 -37.71 -6.64
CA MET A 13 34.83 -38.17 -6.11
C MET A 13 33.59 -37.28 -6.23
N MET A 14 32.73 -37.72 -7.14
CA MET A 14 31.28 -37.60 -7.04
C MET A 14 30.79 -37.98 -5.64
N ALA A 15 30.02 -37.08 -5.03
CA ALA A 15 28.84 -37.46 -4.29
C ALA A 15 27.70 -36.59 -4.84
N MET A 16 26.89 -37.16 -5.73
CA MET A 16 25.56 -36.63 -5.98
C MET A 16 24.77 -36.82 -4.69
N ALA A 17 24.81 -35.84 -3.80
CA ALA A 17 23.75 -35.65 -2.85
C ALA A 17 22.57 -35.12 -3.66
N ALA A 18 21.66 -36.03 -4.05
CA ALA A 18 20.30 -35.64 -4.34
C ALA A 18 19.76 -34.95 -3.09
N PHE A 19 19.83 -33.62 -3.07
CA PHE A 19 18.88 -32.85 -2.29
C PHE A 19 17.53 -33.06 -2.98
N THR A 20 16.90 -34.21 -2.71
CA THR A 20 15.45 -34.23 -2.57
C THR A 20 15.14 -33.49 -1.27
N ALA A 21 15.35 -32.17 -1.29
CA ALA A 21 14.59 -31.29 -0.44
C ALA A 21 13.16 -31.38 -0.98
N CYS A 22 12.40 -32.28 -0.37
CA CYS A 22 10.97 -32.37 -0.54
C CYS A 22 10.36 -30.97 -0.37
N GLY A 23 9.55 -30.58 -1.34
CA GLY A 23 8.63 -29.45 -1.22
C GLY A 23 8.98 -28.29 -2.14
N ASP A 24 8.85 -28.51 -3.44
CA ASP A 24 8.17 -27.51 -4.26
C ASP A 24 6.83 -27.19 -3.59
N ASP A 25 6.72 -25.99 -3.04
CA ASP A 25 5.45 -25.30 -2.83
C ASP A 25 5.71 -23.79 -2.91
N ASP A 26 6.44 -23.37 -3.95
CA ASP A 26 6.37 -21.99 -4.45
C ASP A 26 5.16 -21.85 -5.38
N ALA A 27 4.01 -22.35 -4.93
CA ALA A 27 2.76 -21.80 -5.38
C ALA A 27 2.72 -20.40 -4.78
N SER A 28 2.86 -19.37 -5.61
CA SER A 28 2.66 -17.97 -5.22
C SER A 28 1.36 -17.92 -4.40
N ARG A 29 1.46 -17.85 -3.07
CA ARG A 29 0.30 -18.07 -2.21
C ARG A 29 -0.67 -16.94 -2.50
N THR A 30 -1.79 -17.25 -3.14
CA THR A 30 -2.82 -16.25 -3.41
C THR A 30 -3.32 -15.74 -2.06
N MET A 31 -3.18 -14.43 -1.84
CA MET A 31 -3.61 -13.80 -0.61
C MET A 31 -5.12 -13.97 -0.45
N SER A 32 -5.58 -14.26 0.76
CA SER A 32 -7.01 -14.21 1.10
C SER A 32 -7.54 -12.77 1.04
N GLY A 33 -8.86 -12.60 0.97
CA GLY A 33 -9.49 -11.27 0.97
C GLY A 33 -9.13 -10.47 2.23
N GLY A 34 -9.08 -11.14 3.38
CA GLY A 34 -8.65 -10.54 4.65
C GLY A 34 -7.17 -10.12 4.68
N GLU A 35 -6.30 -10.82 3.95
CA GLU A 35 -4.89 -10.42 3.78
C GLU A 35 -4.77 -9.24 2.82
N MET A 36 -5.55 -9.22 1.72
CA MET A 36 -5.61 -8.10 0.80
C MET A 36 -6.09 -6.81 1.48
N LEU A 37 -7.17 -6.91 2.26
CA LEU A 37 -7.65 -5.78 3.08
C LEU A 37 -6.58 -5.30 4.06
N LYS A 38 -5.82 -6.22 4.68
CA LYS A 38 -4.69 -5.85 5.56
C LYS A 38 -3.64 -5.07 4.80
N ASN A 39 -3.26 -5.55 3.63
CA ASN A 39 -2.24 -4.94 2.79
C ASN A 39 -2.64 -3.52 2.37
N ILE A 40 -3.87 -3.33 1.88
CA ILE A 40 -4.39 -1.99 1.55
C ILE A 40 -4.31 -1.06 2.77
N SER A 41 -4.78 -1.53 3.93
CA SER A 41 -4.76 -0.77 5.19
C SER A 41 -3.33 -0.35 5.58
N MET A 42 -2.37 -1.27 5.50
CA MET A 42 -0.97 -0.99 5.79
C MET A 42 -0.34 -0.01 4.80
N VAL A 43 -0.58 -0.18 3.50
CA VAL A 43 -0.05 0.72 2.47
C VAL A 43 -0.55 2.14 2.69
N ILE A 44 -1.86 2.33 2.93
CA ILE A 44 -2.44 3.66 3.21
C ILE A 44 -1.83 4.23 4.49
N ALA A 45 -1.72 3.44 5.56
CA ALA A 45 -1.16 3.89 6.83
C ALA A 45 0.32 4.30 6.70
N ASP A 46 1.11 3.59 5.90
CA ASP A 46 2.51 3.94 5.64
C ASP A 46 2.62 5.27 4.89
N GLN A 47 1.71 5.57 3.97
CA GLN A 47 1.70 6.86 3.28
C GLN A 47 1.24 8.00 4.20
N ALA A 48 0.33 7.74 5.14
CA ALA A 48 -0.04 8.70 6.18
C ALA A 48 1.13 8.99 7.14
N ASP A 49 1.84 7.97 7.61
CA ASP A 49 3.01 8.13 8.49
C ASP A 49 4.19 8.82 7.81
N ALA A 50 4.29 8.70 6.48
CA ALA A 50 5.23 9.43 5.64
C ALA A 50 4.76 10.85 5.30
N GLU A 51 3.64 11.32 5.88
CA GLU A 51 3.05 12.64 5.65
C GLU A 51 2.68 12.90 4.18
N LYS A 52 2.28 11.84 3.46
CA LYS A 52 1.93 11.87 2.02
C LYS A 52 0.44 11.74 1.74
N LEU A 53 -0.39 11.44 2.75
CA LEU A 53 -1.84 11.26 2.59
C LEU A 53 -2.58 12.53 3.04
N TYR A 54 -3.51 13.03 2.24
CA TYR A 54 -4.26 14.25 2.48
C TYR A 54 -5.74 14.02 2.19
N GLN A 55 -6.62 14.77 2.85
CA GLN A 55 -8.04 14.73 2.54
C GLN A 55 -8.33 15.64 1.33
N ALA A 56 -9.07 15.16 0.33
CA ALA A 56 -9.39 15.95 -0.85
C ALA A 56 -10.41 17.06 -0.55
N GLU A 57 -11.41 16.72 0.28
CA GLU A 57 -12.55 17.55 0.71
C GLU A 57 -12.95 17.18 2.14
N GLU A 58 -13.40 18.14 2.95
CA GLU A 58 -13.80 17.89 4.34
C GLU A 58 -14.86 16.77 4.42
N ASN A 59 -14.59 15.75 5.22
CA ASN A 59 -15.48 14.58 5.43
C ASN A 59 -15.78 13.76 4.17
N ALA A 60 -15.07 13.96 3.06
CA ALA A 60 -15.22 13.16 1.85
C ALA A 60 -14.39 11.86 1.90
N PRO A 61 -14.85 10.78 1.23
CA PRO A 61 -14.09 9.54 1.06
C PRO A 61 -12.92 9.69 0.07
N ASN A 62 -12.77 10.84 -0.56
CA ASN A 62 -11.73 11.09 -1.54
C ASN A 62 -10.48 11.60 -0.81
N MET A 63 -9.36 10.94 -1.05
CA MET A 63 -8.06 11.33 -0.51
C MET A 63 -7.09 11.62 -1.65
N ILE A 64 -6.11 12.45 -1.35
CA ILE A 64 -4.98 12.75 -2.22
C ILE A 64 -3.75 12.11 -1.61
N LEU A 65 -2.96 11.43 -2.44
CA LEU A 65 -1.74 10.78 -2.04
C LEU A 65 -0.59 11.36 -2.87
N VAL A 66 0.33 12.02 -2.19
CA VAL A 66 1.48 12.65 -2.84
C VAL A 66 2.54 11.60 -3.15
N ALA A 67 2.91 11.51 -4.42
CA ALA A 67 4.02 10.71 -4.90
C ALA A 67 5.09 11.60 -5.54
N ASP A 68 6.34 11.20 -5.39
CA ASP A 68 7.48 12.01 -5.87
C ASP A 68 7.66 11.90 -7.40
N SER A 69 7.08 10.86 -8.02
CA SER A 69 7.13 10.63 -9.46
C SER A 69 6.04 9.67 -9.94
N LYS A 70 5.87 9.57 -11.28
CA LYS A 70 4.98 8.58 -11.92
C LYS A 70 5.39 7.15 -11.56
N GLU A 71 6.68 6.86 -11.47
CA GLU A 71 7.21 5.54 -11.11
C GLU A 71 6.92 5.20 -9.65
N ALA A 72 7.02 6.17 -8.74
CA ALA A 72 6.65 5.99 -7.34
C ALA A 72 5.14 5.73 -7.19
N ALA A 73 4.31 6.48 -7.92
CA ALA A 73 2.86 6.25 -7.98
C ALA A 73 2.51 4.87 -8.53
N HIS A 74 3.20 4.43 -9.59
CA HIS A 74 3.00 3.11 -10.18
C HIS A 74 3.32 1.99 -9.19
N LYS A 75 4.49 2.04 -8.53
CA LYS A 75 4.86 1.07 -7.49
C LYS A 75 3.89 1.06 -6.32
N LEU A 76 3.32 2.21 -5.99
CA LEU A 76 2.29 2.30 -4.95
C LEU A 76 1.00 1.59 -5.38
N CYS A 77 0.57 1.73 -6.64
CA CYS A 77 -0.55 0.95 -7.19
C CYS A 77 -0.29 -0.56 -7.10
N GLU A 78 0.89 -1.00 -7.51
CA GLU A 78 1.30 -2.42 -7.43
C GLU A 78 1.27 -2.94 -6.00
N ARG A 79 1.75 -2.15 -5.04
CA ARG A 79 1.66 -2.46 -3.61
C ARG A 79 0.21 -2.58 -3.15
N LEU A 80 -0.71 -1.71 -3.60
CA LEU A 80 -2.12 -1.75 -3.22
C LEU A 80 -2.82 -3.02 -3.72
N ILE A 81 -2.54 -3.42 -4.97
CA ILE A 81 -3.14 -4.63 -5.57
C ILE A 81 -2.37 -5.92 -5.28
N ALA A 82 -1.21 -5.83 -4.60
CA ALA A 82 -0.29 -6.93 -4.35
C ALA A 82 0.08 -7.73 -5.61
N ASP A 83 0.21 -7.02 -6.74
CA ASP A 83 0.47 -7.60 -8.07
C ASP A 83 1.11 -6.53 -8.97
N THR A 84 1.69 -6.97 -10.07
CA THR A 84 2.24 -6.10 -11.12
C THR A 84 1.15 -5.36 -11.88
N TRP A 85 1.46 -4.16 -12.38
CA TRP A 85 0.52 -3.37 -13.15
C TRP A 85 1.15 -2.94 -14.48
N ASP A 86 0.41 -3.05 -15.59
CA ASP A 86 0.91 -2.66 -16.93
C ASP A 86 0.68 -1.17 -17.25
N GLY A 87 0.14 -0.41 -16.29
CA GLY A 87 -0.18 1.01 -16.44
C GLY A 87 -1.48 1.30 -17.19
N LYS A 88 -2.26 0.27 -17.57
CA LYS A 88 -3.57 0.45 -18.22
C LYS A 88 -4.71 0.36 -17.21
N PRO A 89 -5.92 0.85 -17.54
CA PRO A 89 -7.08 0.64 -16.68
C PRO A 89 -7.24 -0.84 -16.30
N ARG A 90 -7.31 -1.13 -15.00
CA ARG A 90 -7.40 -2.49 -14.47
C ARG A 90 -8.34 -2.53 -13.28
N THR A 91 -9.20 -3.55 -13.25
CA THR A 91 -10.04 -3.86 -12.09
C THR A 91 -9.55 -5.17 -11.47
N VAL A 92 -9.45 -5.20 -10.14
CA VAL A 92 -9.02 -6.34 -9.33
C VAL A 92 -10.13 -6.63 -8.33
N GLU A 93 -10.78 -7.79 -8.49
CA GLU A 93 -11.71 -8.31 -7.49
C GLU A 93 -10.90 -8.90 -6.33
N LEU A 94 -11.20 -8.45 -5.11
CA LEU A 94 -10.59 -9.02 -3.92
C LEU A 94 -11.22 -10.38 -3.64
N PRO A 95 -10.44 -11.39 -3.22
CA PRO A 95 -10.97 -12.69 -2.83
C PRO A 95 -11.97 -12.57 -1.67
N ASP A 96 -12.75 -13.63 -1.44
CA ASP A 96 -13.74 -13.70 -0.37
C ASP A 96 -14.82 -12.61 -0.43
N ASP A 97 -15.04 -12.05 -1.63
CA ASP A 97 -15.98 -10.96 -1.87
C ASP A 97 -15.63 -9.75 -0.97
N CYS A 98 -14.34 -9.47 -0.78
CA CYS A 98 -13.87 -8.40 0.10
C CYS A 98 -13.95 -7.01 -0.53
N GLY A 99 -14.38 -6.90 -1.78
CA GLY A 99 -14.54 -5.65 -2.53
C GLY A 99 -13.71 -5.63 -3.82
N ILE A 100 -13.59 -4.45 -4.41
CA ILE A 100 -12.96 -4.26 -5.73
C ILE A 100 -11.98 -3.09 -5.66
N ILE A 101 -10.83 -3.22 -6.31
CA ILE A 101 -9.89 -2.14 -6.60
C ILE A 101 -9.96 -1.82 -8.09
N SER A 102 -10.14 -0.56 -8.47
CA SER A 102 -9.97 -0.12 -9.86
C SER A 102 -8.82 0.87 -9.96
N LEU A 103 -7.88 0.60 -10.86
CA LEU A 103 -6.75 1.45 -11.20
C LEU A 103 -7.04 2.10 -12.55
N ALA A 104 -6.85 3.40 -12.65
CA ALA A 104 -6.90 4.13 -13.90
C ALA A 104 -5.69 5.06 -14.00
N PRO A 105 -4.88 4.97 -15.07
CA PRO A 105 -3.89 6.02 -15.33
C PRO A 105 -4.62 7.34 -15.53
N ALA A 106 -4.01 8.42 -15.08
CA ALA A 106 -4.56 9.74 -15.25
C ALA A 106 -4.68 10.12 -16.75
N ALA A 107 -5.79 10.74 -17.13
CA ALA A 107 -5.92 11.42 -18.42
C ALA A 107 -5.34 12.84 -18.40
N ASP A 108 -5.20 13.43 -17.21
CA ASP A 108 -4.65 14.76 -16.95
C ASP A 108 -3.17 14.64 -16.55
N GLU A 109 -2.31 15.53 -17.05
CA GLU A 109 -0.88 15.56 -16.69
C GLU A 109 -0.62 15.99 -15.24
N SER A 110 -1.60 16.62 -14.58
CA SER A 110 -1.52 17.09 -13.19
C SER A 110 -1.58 15.97 -12.14
N ILE A 111 -2.03 14.78 -12.53
CA ILE A 111 -2.16 13.60 -11.67
C ILE A 111 -1.45 12.40 -12.31
N PHE A 112 -1.04 11.43 -11.49
CA PHE A 112 -0.36 10.24 -11.99
C PHE A 112 -1.31 9.07 -12.19
N CYS A 113 -2.22 8.85 -11.24
CA CYS A 113 -3.14 7.72 -11.23
C CYS A 113 -4.34 8.01 -10.34
N THR A 114 -5.47 7.40 -10.65
CA THR A 114 -6.62 7.31 -9.75
C THR A 114 -6.84 5.86 -9.36
N VAL A 115 -7.01 5.63 -8.05
CA VAL A 115 -7.39 4.33 -7.50
C VAL A 115 -8.74 4.47 -6.82
N SER A 116 -9.69 3.60 -7.14
CA SER A 116 -10.95 3.52 -6.40
C SER A 116 -11.10 2.16 -5.75
N PHE A 117 -11.68 2.16 -4.56
CA PHE A 117 -12.06 0.97 -3.83
C PHE A 117 -13.58 0.97 -3.70
N THR A 118 -14.21 -0.12 -4.11
CA THR A 118 -15.68 -0.25 -4.10
C THR A 118 -16.08 -1.45 -3.27
N GLY A 119 -17.05 -1.24 -2.37
CA GLY A 119 -17.63 -2.31 -1.56
C GLY A 119 -16.63 -3.01 -0.64
N LEU A 120 -15.60 -2.31 -0.16
CA LEU A 120 -14.66 -2.91 0.79
C LEU A 120 -15.40 -3.30 2.07
N LYS A 121 -15.41 -4.59 2.43
CA LYS A 121 -16.10 -5.10 3.63
C LYS A 121 -15.67 -4.46 4.95
N SER A 122 -14.55 -3.75 4.95
CA SER A 122 -13.97 -3.07 6.11
C SER A 122 -13.99 -1.54 6.01
N CYS A 123 -14.74 -0.97 5.06
CA CYS A 123 -14.88 0.46 4.87
C CYS A 123 -16.35 0.85 4.91
N ASP A 124 -16.69 1.85 5.72
CA ASP A 124 -18.07 2.35 5.81
C ASP A 124 -18.48 3.16 4.57
N TYR A 125 -17.50 3.60 3.78
CA TYR A 125 -17.77 4.28 2.52
C TYR A 125 -18.02 3.26 1.40
N PRO A 126 -19.12 3.39 0.64
CA PRO A 126 -19.42 2.48 -0.47
C PRO A 126 -18.35 2.57 -1.56
N VAL A 127 -17.77 3.76 -1.73
CA VAL A 127 -16.62 4.02 -2.60
C VAL A 127 -15.64 4.92 -1.87
N LEU A 128 -14.38 4.51 -1.83
CA LEU A 128 -13.22 5.29 -1.39
C LEU A 128 -12.35 5.56 -2.61
N SER A 129 -11.81 6.77 -2.79
CA SER A 129 -10.89 7.05 -3.90
C SER A 129 -9.58 7.69 -3.43
N LEU A 130 -8.50 7.34 -4.11
CA LEU A 130 -7.17 7.93 -3.97
C LEU A 130 -6.78 8.58 -5.29
N ILE A 131 -6.53 9.88 -5.25
CA ILE A 131 -5.87 10.61 -6.33
C ILE A 131 -4.38 10.61 -6.02
N ILE A 132 -3.58 9.92 -6.83
CA ILE A 132 -2.13 9.88 -6.67
C ILE A 132 -1.52 10.94 -7.57
N ALA A 133 -0.82 11.91 -6.99
CA ALA A 133 -0.43 13.14 -7.66
C ALA A 133 0.94 13.65 -7.16
N PRO A 134 1.62 14.51 -7.92
CA PRO A 134 2.77 15.24 -7.41
C PRO A 134 2.37 16.25 -6.32
N LYS A 135 3.33 16.73 -5.52
CA LYS A 135 3.04 17.62 -4.39
C LYS A 135 2.40 18.94 -4.84
N GLU A 136 2.78 19.43 -6.01
CA GLU A 136 2.28 20.64 -6.65
C GLU A 136 0.77 20.57 -6.93
N TYR A 137 0.19 19.36 -7.00
CA TYR A 137 -1.26 19.17 -7.11
C TYR A 137 -2.02 19.70 -5.87
N LEU A 138 -1.35 19.76 -4.71
CA LEU A 138 -1.93 20.35 -3.51
C LEU A 138 -2.06 21.87 -3.60
N ASP A 139 -1.23 22.52 -4.42
CA ASP A 139 -1.09 23.97 -4.53
C ASP A 139 -1.90 24.57 -5.69
N GLY A 140 -2.41 23.73 -6.61
CA GLY A 140 -3.18 24.17 -7.78
C GLY A 140 -4.59 24.67 -7.47
N ASP A 141 -5.22 25.34 -8.44
CA ASP A 141 -6.64 25.80 -8.46
C ASP A 141 -7.64 24.62 -8.52
N ASN A 142 -7.46 23.61 -7.66
CA ASN A 142 -8.44 22.54 -7.52
C ASN A 142 -9.62 23.07 -6.69
N PRO A 143 -10.85 23.14 -7.24
CA PRO A 143 -11.98 23.91 -6.70
C PRO A 143 -12.51 23.46 -5.33
N SER A 144 -11.95 22.43 -4.69
CA SER A 144 -12.29 22.00 -3.33
C SER A 144 -11.58 22.81 -2.23
N HIS A 145 -11.29 24.09 -2.48
CA HIS A 145 -10.52 25.00 -1.64
C HIS A 145 -10.99 25.07 -0.17
N TYR A 146 -10.46 24.19 0.68
CA TYR A 146 -10.23 24.52 2.08
C TYR A 146 -8.90 25.28 2.15
N HIS A 147 -9.03 26.59 2.09
CA HIS A 147 -7.96 27.54 2.35
C HIS A 147 -7.38 27.32 3.75
N GLU A 148 -6.06 27.48 3.86
CA GLU A 148 -5.24 27.47 5.09
C GLU A 148 -4.78 26.07 5.57
N MET A 149 -3.61 25.65 5.05
CA MET A 149 -2.77 24.53 5.49
C MET A 149 -3.44 23.14 5.48
N ARG A 150 -3.44 22.48 4.30
CA ARG A 150 -3.66 21.03 4.23
C ARG A 150 -2.59 20.31 5.04
N GLU A 151 -2.93 19.90 6.26
CA GLU A 151 -2.10 18.98 7.03
C GLU A 151 -2.26 17.55 6.48
N PRO A 152 -1.18 16.75 6.46
CA PRO A 152 -1.29 15.35 6.16
C PRO A 152 -2.21 14.66 7.17
N ILE A 153 -3.02 13.72 6.68
CA ILE A 153 -3.88 12.87 7.50
C ILE A 153 -3.00 12.08 8.45
N ARG A 154 -3.36 12.15 9.73
CA ARG A 154 -2.79 11.33 10.79
C ARG A 154 -3.72 10.14 11.03
N VAL A 155 -3.16 8.95 11.13
CA VAL A 155 -3.93 7.71 11.26
C VAL A 155 -3.65 6.98 12.56
N TRP A 156 -4.71 6.46 13.18
CA TRP A 156 -4.60 5.60 14.35
C TRP A 156 -4.41 4.15 13.91
N ARG A 157 -3.47 3.43 14.55
CA ARG A 157 -3.21 2.00 14.25
C ARG A 157 -3.57 1.12 15.44
N CYS A 158 -4.01 -0.10 15.18
CA CYS A 158 -4.13 -1.11 16.23
C CYS A 158 -2.76 -1.72 16.53
N GLY A 159 -2.30 -1.66 17.78
CA GLY A 159 -1.01 -2.21 18.19
C GLY A 159 -0.93 -3.74 18.22
N ASP A 160 -2.05 -4.45 18.05
CA ASP A 160 -2.08 -5.91 18.04
C ASP A 160 -2.18 -6.51 16.63
N CYS A 161 -2.69 -5.75 15.64
CA CYS A 161 -2.87 -6.27 14.28
C CYS A 161 -2.50 -5.29 13.16
N ASP A 162 -1.96 -4.12 13.51
CA ASP A 162 -1.53 -3.03 12.63
C ASP A 162 -2.62 -2.41 11.76
N TRP A 163 -3.87 -2.81 11.96
CA TRP A 163 -5.01 -2.30 11.20
C TRP A 163 -5.20 -0.81 11.45
N TRP A 164 -5.34 -0.04 10.38
CA TRP A 164 -5.74 1.36 10.43
C TRP A 164 -7.20 1.48 10.91
N THR A 165 -7.42 2.18 12.01
CA THR A 165 -8.76 2.26 12.63
C THR A 165 -9.55 3.49 12.22
N SER A 166 -8.90 4.63 11.96
CA SER A 166 -9.56 5.87 11.51
C SER A 166 -8.54 7.01 11.32
N ALA A 167 -8.90 8.02 10.50
CA ALA A 167 -8.22 9.31 10.44
C ALA A 167 -8.60 10.23 11.63
N ALA A 168 -9.84 10.09 12.13
CA ALA A 168 -10.28 10.68 13.40
C ALA A 168 -9.87 9.80 14.59
N ARG A 169 -10.01 10.28 15.83
CA ARG A 169 -9.84 9.44 17.02
C ARG A 169 -10.89 8.30 17.01
N PRO A 170 -10.51 7.02 17.14
CA PRO A 170 -11.46 5.92 17.00
C PRO A 170 -12.56 5.99 18.07
N ILE A 171 -13.82 6.02 17.62
CA ILE A 171 -15.00 6.05 18.48
C ILE A 171 -15.12 4.70 19.19
N GLY A 172 -15.09 4.70 20.52
CA GLY A 172 -15.16 3.47 21.34
C GLY A 172 -13.83 2.78 21.67
N ASN A 173 -12.68 3.36 21.26
CA ASN A 173 -11.32 2.89 21.59
C ASN A 173 -11.08 1.39 21.29
N LYS A 174 -11.65 0.85 20.22
CA LYS A 174 -11.44 -0.55 19.79
C LYS A 174 -11.11 -0.63 18.30
N CYS A 175 -10.30 -1.60 17.94
CA CYS A 175 -10.00 -1.93 16.56
C CYS A 175 -11.23 -2.56 15.89
N GLY A 176 -11.70 -1.99 14.78
CA GLY A 176 -12.83 -2.53 14.01
C GLY A 176 -12.57 -3.92 13.42
N ARG A 177 -11.30 -4.35 13.34
CA ARG A 177 -10.91 -5.67 12.84
C ARG A 177 -10.81 -6.72 13.93
N CYS A 178 -9.96 -6.53 14.94
CA CYS A 178 -9.67 -7.55 15.96
C CYS A 178 -10.37 -7.29 17.31
N GLY A 179 -11.07 -6.16 17.46
CA GLY A 179 -11.73 -5.77 18.71
C GLY A 179 -10.78 -5.31 19.83
N SER A 180 -9.46 -5.33 19.60
CA SER A 180 -8.46 -4.91 20.59
C SER A 180 -8.64 -3.45 20.98
N LYS A 181 -8.33 -3.14 22.25
CA LYS A 181 -8.26 -1.78 22.78
C LYS A 181 -6.87 -1.15 22.68
N ASN A 182 -5.86 -1.91 22.22
CA ASN A 182 -4.51 -1.42 22.02
C ASN A 182 -4.48 -0.56 20.75
N ILE A 183 -4.79 0.73 20.92
CA ILE A 183 -4.81 1.72 19.84
C ILE A 183 -3.61 2.65 20.03
N ILE A 184 -2.76 2.71 19.01
CA ILE A 184 -1.56 3.54 18.94
C ILE A 184 -1.94 4.87 18.29
N GLU A 185 -1.60 5.96 18.99
CA GLU A 185 -1.77 7.32 18.50
C GLU A 185 -0.76 7.64 17.38
N PRO A 186 -1.17 8.35 16.31
CA PRO A 186 -0.24 8.85 15.30
C PRO A 186 0.83 9.73 15.95
N LYS A 187 2.11 9.41 15.70
CA LYS A 187 3.22 10.23 16.20
C LYS A 187 3.21 11.58 15.50
N ARG A 188 3.32 12.67 16.26
CA ARG A 188 3.71 13.97 15.68
C ARG A 188 5.19 13.88 15.32
N GLN A 189 5.54 13.89 14.03
CA GLN A 189 6.90 14.30 13.67
C GLN A 189 7.00 15.80 14.02
N ARG A 190 7.99 16.13 14.85
CA ARG A 190 8.29 17.50 15.27
C ARG A 190 9.33 18.10 14.36
#